data_AF-U2AVT8-F1
#
_entry.id   AF-U2AVT8-F1
#
_cell.length_a   1.000
_cell.length_b   1.000
_cell.length_c   1.000
_cell.angle_alpha   90.00
_cell.angle_beta   90.00
_cell.angle_gamma   90.00
#
_symmetry.space_group_name_H-M   'P 1'
#
loop_
_entity.id
_entity.type
_entity.pdbx_description
1 polymer ?
#
loop_
_entity_poly.entity_id
_entity_poly.type
_entity_poly.pdbx_seq_one_letter_code
_entity_poly.pdbx_strand_id
1 'polypeptide(L)'
;MKPTFELMTPPWIKYPELSEFTIGWRMGYGEAYGYDFWDWYRALTTAQQQEYQALYPRPCFWHLNTWKPRVSLEELSSEKNDYYYGNNRIPFWQPKGAYKYSIATFINSAKKPKFVFFWKPNAEVVDESCFSQWQPSLFQVNAYDYSCAEQYMMAEKARLFGDKEVEEEIMNTPDPKLMKALGRKVRNFDPQVWDKVKYSIVLNGNYYKFTQNKEMMDFLLSTGDKILVEASPLDTIWGIGLGKDNEKAHNIASWRGKNLLGFALMEVRDEIRKLYQNVHLLKK
;
A
#
# COMPACT_ATOMS: atom_id res chain seq x y z
N MET A 1 4.18 -21.39 17.39
CA MET A 1 5.40 -21.67 18.19
C MET A 1 5.53 -20.52 19.19
N LYS A 2 5.81 -20.78 20.47
CA LYS A 2 6.05 -19.68 21.42
C LYS A 2 7.48 -19.17 21.21
N PRO A 3 7.71 -17.85 21.14
CA PRO A 3 9.05 -17.29 20.94
C PRO A 3 9.99 -17.70 22.07
N THR A 4 11.27 -17.88 21.75
CA THR A 4 12.30 -18.25 22.74
C THR A 4 12.84 -17.06 23.56
N PHE A 5 12.34 -15.85 23.30
CA PHE A 5 12.77 -14.58 23.91
C PHE A 5 11.63 -13.56 23.92
N GLU A 6 11.81 -12.46 24.64
CA GLU A 6 10.85 -11.36 24.64
C GLU A 6 10.88 -10.60 23.32
N LEU A 7 9.73 -10.55 22.65
CA LEU A 7 9.54 -9.87 21.37
C LEU A 7 9.30 -8.38 21.56
N MET A 8 10.03 -7.54 20.82
CA MET A 8 9.61 -6.16 20.56
C MET A 8 8.70 -6.11 19.33
N THR A 9 7.78 -5.15 19.30
CA THR A 9 6.93 -4.90 18.13
C THR A 9 7.80 -4.40 16.96
N PRO A 10 7.57 -4.88 15.73
CA PRO A 10 8.29 -4.33 14.58
C PRO A 10 7.98 -2.84 14.35
N PRO A 11 8.95 -2.02 13.93
CA PRO A 11 8.74 -0.57 13.73
C PRO A 11 7.56 -0.23 12.82
N TRP A 12 7.35 -0.98 11.73
CA TRP A 12 6.25 -0.77 10.78
C TRP A 12 4.88 -1.24 11.29
N ILE A 13 4.81 -1.92 12.43
CA ILE A 13 3.57 -2.26 13.14
C ILE A 13 3.34 -1.28 14.30
N LYS A 14 4.43 -0.85 14.96
CA LYS A 14 4.37 0.12 16.06
C LYS A 14 3.97 1.52 15.57
N TYR A 15 4.53 1.94 14.44
CA TYR A 15 4.28 3.23 13.78
C TYR A 15 3.95 2.99 12.31
N PRO A 16 2.76 2.46 11.98
CA PRO A 16 2.37 2.11 10.63
C PRO A 16 2.36 3.30 9.66
N GLU A 17 2.30 4.53 10.16
CA GLU A 17 2.33 5.79 9.43
C GLU A 17 3.73 6.25 9.01
N LEU A 18 4.79 5.75 9.68
CA LEU A 18 6.17 6.17 9.42
C LEU A 18 6.78 5.34 8.28
N SER A 19 7.07 5.99 7.15
CA SER A 19 7.78 5.36 6.04
C SER A 19 9.26 5.09 6.35
N GLU A 20 9.91 4.25 5.55
CA GLU A 20 11.29 3.78 5.80
C GLU A 20 12.34 4.89 6.01
N PHE A 21 12.27 5.99 5.24
CA PHE A 21 13.25 7.08 5.28
C PHE A 21 12.71 8.36 5.89
N THR A 22 11.58 8.30 6.57
CA THR A 22 11.03 9.49 7.21
C THR A 22 11.98 10.03 8.28
N ILE A 23 12.02 11.36 8.38
CA ILE A 23 12.77 12.06 9.42
C ILE A 23 12.22 11.73 10.82
N GLY A 24 10.98 11.21 10.90
CA GLY A 24 10.36 10.76 12.15
C GLY A 24 11.14 9.69 12.91
N TRP A 25 12.00 8.90 12.23
CA TRP A 25 12.91 7.95 12.87
C TRP A 25 14.19 8.57 13.43
N ARG A 26 14.50 9.83 13.13
CA ARG A 26 15.76 10.52 13.48
C ARG A 26 15.59 11.83 14.23
N MET A 27 14.44 12.48 14.11
CA MET A 27 14.12 13.75 14.76
C MET A 27 12.60 13.84 15.04
N GLY A 28 11.96 12.72 15.36
CA GLY A 28 10.52 12.66 15.61
C GLY A 28 10.15 11.63 16.67
N TYR A 29 8.86 11.42 16.87
CA TYR A 29 8.35 10.56 17.95
C TYR A 29 8.71 9.07 17.78
N GLY A 30 9.17 8.65 16.60
CA GLY A 30 9.63 7.28 16.34
C GLY A 30 11.10 7.05 16.72
N GLU A 31 11.88 8.10 16.98
CA GLU A 31 13.33 8.04 17.18
C GLU A 31 13.72 7.18 18.39
N ALA A 32 13.18 7.47 19.57
CA ALA A 32 13.50 6.73 20.79
C ALA A 32 13.21 5.24 20.64
N TYR A 33 12.03 4.90 20.11
CA TYR A 33 11.66 3.52 19.84
C TYR A 33 12.57 2.85 18.79
N GLY A 34 12.99 3.61 17.78
CA GLY A 34 13.94 3.14 16.77
C GLY A 34 15.27 2.73 17.40
N TYR A 35 15.82 3.53 18.31
CA TYR A 35 17.04 3.17 19.05
C TYR A 35 16.83 1.95 19.93
N ASP A 36 15.79 1.95 20.76
CA ASP A 36 15.47 0.84 21.67
C ASP A 36 15.31 -0.48 20.90
N PHE A 37 14.57 -0.45 19.79
CA PHE A 37 14.35 -1.60 18.92
C PHE A 37 15.67 -2.15 18.38
N TRP A 38 16.56 -1.28 17.89
CA TRP A 38 17.80 -1.72 17.29
C TRP A 38 18.85 -2.16 18.31
N ASP A 39 18.88 -1.57 19.51
CA ASP A 39 19.72 -2.02 20.62
C ASP A 39 19.29 -3.41 21.09
N TRP A 40 17.98 -3.61 21.29
CA TRP A 40 17.42 -4.92 21.60
C TRP A 40 17.73 -5.95 20.50
N TYR A 41 17.47 -5.62 19.23
CA TYR A 41 17.67 -6.54 18.12
C TYR A 41 19.14 -6.96 17.96
N ARG A 42 20.08 -6.03 18.20
CA ARG A 42 21.53 -6.32 18.19
C ARG A 42 21.99 -7.16 19.38
N ALA A 43 21.29 -7.11 20.50
CA ALA A 43 21.58 -7.94 21.68
C ALA A 43 21.13 -9.40 21.51
N LEU A 44 20.26 -9.70 20.54
CA LEU A 44 19.82 -11.07 20.23
C LEU A 44 20.95 -11.90 19.62
N THR A 45 20.94 -13.21 19.91
CA THR A 45 21.77 -14.18 19.19
C THR A 45 21.36 -14.27 17.72
N THR A 46 22.26 -14.74 16.84
CA THR A 46 21.94 -14.93 15.41
C THR A 46 20.72 -15.83 15.18
N ALA A 47 20.55 -16.88 15.99
CA ALA A 47 19.38 -17.77 15.90
C ALA A 47 18.07 -17.03 16.26
N GLN A 48 18.09 -16.22 17.31
CA GLN A 48 16.94 -15.40 17.71
C GLN A 48 16.62 -14.31 16.69
N GLN A 49 17.64 -13.71 16.07
CA GLN A 49 17.44 -12.77 14.95
C GLN A 49 16.75 -13.45 13.76
N GLN A 50 17.19 -14.65 13.38
CA GLN A 50 16.56 -15.42 12.31
C GLN A 50 15.11 -15.81 12.66
N GLU A 51 14.87 -16.24 13.90
CA GLU A 51 13.52 -16.51 14.41
C GLU A 51 12.65 -15.25 14.33
N TYR A 52 13.15 -14.09 14.77
CA TYR A 52 12.43 -12.83 14.70
C TYR A 52 12.09 -12.42 13.27
N GLN A 53 13.05 -12.51 12.35
CA GLN A 53 12.86 -12.17 10.93
C GLN A 53 11.83 -13.07 10.25
N ALA A 54 11.77 -14.35 10.62
CA ALA A 54 10.78 -15.29 10.11
C ALA A 54 9.37 -14.99 10.65
N LEU A 55 9.27 -14.53 11.90
CA LEU A 55 7.99 -14.14 12.51
C LEU A 55 7.50 -12.78 11.97
N TYR A 56 8.41 -11.84 11.75
CA TYR A 56 8.12 -10.46 11.38
C TYR A 56 8.99 -10.03 10.19
N PRO A 57 8.65 -10.47 8.97
CA PRO A 57 9.35 -10.01 7.77
C PRO A 57 9.11 -8.51 7.56
N ARG A 58 10.01 -7.85 6.83
CA ARG A 58 9.85 -6.43 6.48
C ARG A 58 8.77 -6.21 5.43
N PRO A 59 8.15 -5.02 5.39
CA PRO A 59 7.31 -4.62 4.27
C PRO A 59 8.08 -4.74 2.95
N CYS A 60 7.45 -5.28 1.92
CA CYS A 60 8.07 -5.50 0.60
C CYS A 60 8.49 -4.22 -0.13
N PHE A 61 8.19 -3.05 0.43
CA PHE A 61 8.53 -1.73 -0.10
C PHE A 61 9.48 -0.96 0.82
N TRP A 62 10.08 -1.65 1.82
CA TRP A 62 11.19 -1.17 2.65
C TRP A 62 12.47 -1.90 2.25
N HIS A 63 13.19 -1.39 1.24
CA HIS A 63 14.26 -2.14 0.56
C HIS A 63 15.66 -1.90 1.11
N LEU A 64 15.96 -0.71 1.66
CA LEU A 64 17.34 -0.32 1.97
C LEU A 64 17.68 -0.47 3.45
N ASN A 65 16.67 -0.45 4.30
CA ASN A 65 16.80 -0.74 5.71
C ASN A 65 16.79 -2.28 5.85
N THR A 66 17.93 -2.91 5.57
CA THR A 66 18.06 -4.37 5.72
C THR A 66 18.30 -4.72 7.19
N TRP A 67 18.16 -6.00 7.55
CA TRP A 67 18.56 -6.49 8.88
C TRP A 67 20.09 -6.41 9.12
N LYS A 68 20.86 -5.94 8.13
CA LYS A 68 22.32 -5.82 8.20
C LYS A 68 22.71 -4.42 8.72
N PRO A 69 23.70 -4.32 9.62
CA PRO A 69 24.09 -3.05 10.25
C PRO A 69 24.59 -1.97 9.29
N ARG A 70 25.15 -2.35 8.13
CA ARG A 70 25.68 -1.44 7.09
C ARG A 70 25.65 -2.15 5.75
N VAL A 71 24.87 -1.63 4.82
CA VAL A 71 24.99 -1.95 3.38
C VAL A 71 25.87 -0.86 2.78
N SER A 72 26.87 -1.18 1.97
CA SER A 72 27.71 -0.15 1.36
C SER A 72 26.87 0.69 0.38
N LEU A 73 27.21 1.98 0.20
CA LEU A 73 26.56 2.83 -0.79
C LEU A 73 26.65 2.24 -2.22
N GLU A 74 27.68 1.44 -2.48
CA GLU A 74 27.93 0.75 -3.74
C GLU A 74 26.98 -0.44 -3.94
N GLU A 75 26.77 -1.28 -2.92
CA GLU A 75 25.77 -2.35 -2.90
C GLU A 75 24.33 -1.81 -3.06
N LEU A 76 24.08 -0.59 -2.56
CA LEU A 76 22.80 0.10 -2.66
C LEU A 76 22.56 0.76 -4.03
N SER A 77 23.49 0.78 -4.98
CA SER A 77 23.40 1.66 -6.17
C SER A 77 22.78 1.01 -7.42
N SER A 78 22.93 -0.29 -7.63
CA SER A 78 22.43 -0.98 -8.83
C SER A 78 21.00 -1.49 -8.68
N GLU A 79 20.63 -2.02 -7.51
CA GLU A 79 19.28 -2.56 -7.22
C GLU A 79 18.25 -1.46 -6.88
N LYS A 80 18.71 -0.31 -6.36
CA LYS A 80 17.84 0.79 -5.90
C LYS A 80 17.05 1.49 -7.00
N ASN A 81 17.60 1.54 -8.22
CA ASN A 81 16.90 2.10 -9.37
C ASN A 81 15.68 1.28 -9.78
N ASP A 82 15.65 0.00 -9.43
CA ASP A 82 14.52 -0.87 -9.74
C ASP A 82 13.45 -0.82 -8.65
N TYR A 83 13.74 -0.35 -7.45
CA TYR A 83 12.78 -0.38 -6.34
C TYR A 83 12.33 0.98 -5.82
N TYR A 84 12.93 2.07 -6.31
CA TYR A 84 12.44 3.42 -6.05
C TYR A 84 12.36 4.24 -7.32
N TYR A 85 11.37 5.12 -7.34
CA TYR A 85 11.33 6.22 -8.30
C TYR A 85 11.59 7.56 -7.62
N GLY A 86 12.36 8.42 -8.29
CA GLY A 86 12.63 9.81 -7.92
C GLY A 86 13.34 9.94 -6.58
N ASN A 87 14.68 9.89 -6.56
CA ASN A 87 15.52 10.08 -5.36
C ASN A 87 14.97 9.42 -4.06
N ASN A 88 14.48 8.18 -4.15
CA ASN A 88 13.89 7.39 -3.05
C ASN A 88 12.56 7.90 -2.49
N ARG A 89 11.80 8.66 -3.29
CA ARG A 89 10.51 9.23 -2.90
C ARG A 89 9.38 8.21 -2.97
N ILE A 90 9.32 7.41 -4.04
CA ILE A 90 8.22 6.45 -4.27
C ILE A 90 8.80 5.04 -4.26
N PRO A 91 8.55 4.24 -3.20
CA PRO A 91 8.97 2.85 -3.19
C PRO A 91 8.05 2.00 -4.07
N PHE A 92 8.63 1.02 -4.74
CA PHE A 92 7.95 0.02 -5.54
C PHE A 92 7.88 -1.31 -4.78
N TRP A 93 6.82 -2.08 -5.00
CA TRP A 93 6.64 -3.38 -4.34
C TRP A 93 7.27 -4.53 -5.14
N GLN A 94 7.43 -4.32 -6.45
CA GLN A 94 8.11 -5.21 -7.38
C GLN A 94 9.14 -4.40 -8.18
N PRO A 95 10.19 -5.04 -8.72
CA PRO A 95 11.14 -4.37 -9.60
C PRO A 95 10.45 -3.56 -10.70
N LYS A 96 10.90 -2.33 -10.88
CA LYS A 96 10.44 -1.33 -11.87
C LYS A 96 8.94 -1.03 -11.78
N GLY A 97 8.31 -1.27 -10.64
CA GLY A 97 6.88 -1.03 -10.44
C GLY A 97 5.99 -2.04 -11.16
N ALA A 98 6.50 -3.24 -11.43
CA ALA A 98 5.74 -4.32 -12.06
C ALA A 98 4.51 -4.73 -11.22
N TYR A 99 3.49 -5.25 -11.87
CA TYR A 99 2.25 -5.68 -11.20
C TYR A 99 2.37 -7.17 -10.87
N LYS A 100 2.06 -7.57 -9.64
CA LYS A 100 2.00 -8.99 -9.27
C LYS A 100 0.83 -9.69 -9.94
N TYR A 101 -0.30 -8.98 -10.05
CA TYR A 101 -1.55 -9.48 -10.61
C TYR A 101 -1.94 -8.75 -11.90
N SER A 102 -2.53 -9.51 -12.82
CA SER A 102 -3.09 -9.00 -14.07
C SER A 102 -4.27 -9.86 -14.52
N ILE A 103 -4.99 -9.42 -15.55
CA ILE A 103 -6.02 -10.25 -16.21
C ILE A 103 -5.44 -11.60 -16.65
N ALA A 104 -4.24 -11.61 -17.23
CA ALA A 104 -3.58 -12.82 -17.71
C ALA A 104 -3.30 -13.83 -16.59
N THR A 105 -3.09 -13.35 -15.36
CA THR A 105 -2.91 -14.20 -14.17
C THR A 105 -4.12 -15.09 -13.90
N PHE A 106 -5.34 -14.65 -14.24
CA PHE A 106 -6.57 -15.33 -13.86
C PHE A 106 -7.39 -15.88 -15.03
N ILE A 107 -7.17 -15.39 -16.26
CA ILE A 107 -7.97 -15.80 -17.43
C ILE A 107 -7.86 -17.30 -17.72
N ASN A 108 -6.70 -17.90 -17.39
CA ASN A 108 -6.42 -19.33 -17.58
C ASN A 108 -6.36 -20.11 -16.25
N SER A 109 -6.93 -19.56 -15.17
CA SER A 109 -6.92 -20.24 -13.87
C SER A 109 -7.72 -21.54 -13.93
N ALA A 110 -7.09 -22.65 -13.53
CA ALA A 110 -7.74 -23.96 -13.43
C ALA A 110 -8.91 -23.99 -12.42
N LYS A 111 -8.90 -23.08 -11.44
CA LYS A 111 -9.99 -22.93 -10.46
C LYS A 111 -10.92 -21.80 -10.88
N LYS A 112 -12.23 -22.03 -10.74
CA LYS A 112 -13.26 -20.99 -10.95
C LYS A 112 -13.05 -19.86 -9.93
N PRO A 113 -12.72 -18.64 -10.36
CA PRO A 113 -12.48 -17.53 -9.45
C PRO A 113 -13.77 -17.12 -8.74
N LYS A 114 -13.65 -16.71 -7.48
CA LYS A 114 -14.70 -16.04 -6.72
C LYS A 114 -14.39 -14.56 -6.67
N PHE A 115 -15.41 -13.72 -6.76
CA PHE A 115 -15.26 -12.26 -6.83
C PHE A 115 -15.82 -11.57 -5.60
N VAL A 116 -15.23 -10.43 -5.24
CA VAL A 116 -15.86 -9.39 -4.43
C VAL A 116 -15.90 -8.14 -5.29
N PHE A 117 -17.10 -7.74 -5.71
CA PHE A 117 -17.29 -6.55 -6.51
C PHE A 117 -17.47 -5.34 -5.60
N PHE A 118 -16.80 -4.24 -5.91
CA PHE A 118 -16.95 -2.98 -5.20
C PHE A 118 -16.92 -1.82 -6.19
N TRP A 119 -17.43 -0.65 -5.78
CA TRP A 119 -17.35 0.56 -6.60
C TRP A 119 -17.48 1.84 -5.76
N LYS A 120 -18.68 2.09 -5.24
CA LYS A 120 -18.99 3.32 -4.50
C LYS A 120 -18.65 3.16 -3.01
N PRO A 121 -18.21 4.24 -2.35
CA PRO A 121 -18.01 4.25 -0.91
C PRO A 121 -19.34 4.22 -0.16
N ASN A 122 -19.29 3.79 1.10
CA ASN A 122 -20.37 3.87 2.08
C ASN A 122 -19.74 4.18 3.43
N ALA A 123 -19.96 5.39 3.94
CA ALA A 123 -19.32 5.86 5.17
C ALA A 123 -19.91 5.23 6.44
N GLU A 124 -21.08 4.59 6.35
CA GLU A 124 -21.83 4.11 7.51
C GLU A 124 -21.45 2.69 7.94
N VAL A 125 -20.82 1.92 7.05
CA VAL A 125 -20.52 0.50 7.26
C VAL A 125 -19.13 0.14 6.73
N VAL A 126 -18.55 -0.90 7.32
CA VAL A 126 -17.34 -1.53 6.79
C VAL A 126 -17.74 -2.79 6.02
N ASP A 127 -17.92 -2.63 4.71
CA ASP A 127 -18.18 -3.71 3.75
C ASP A 127 -17.30 -3.55 2.49
N GLU A 128 -17.67 -4.13 1.35
CA GLU A 128 -16.91 -3.99 0.10
C GLU A 128 -16.69 -2.53 -0.34
N SER A 129 -17.52 -1.59 0.11
CA SER A 129 -17.37 -0.17 -0.16
C SER A 129 -16.02 0.36 0.34
N CYS A 130 -15.46 -0.26 1.39
CA CYS A 130 -14.20 0.18 1.97
C CYS A 130 -13.01 0.03 1.02
N PHE A 131 -13.15 -0.75 -0.05
CA PHE A 131 -12.17 -0.88 -1.13
C PHE A 131 -12.14 0.31 -2.09
N SER A 132 -13.18 1.15 -2.10
CA SER A 132 -13.19 2.38 -2.88
C SER A 132 -12.09 3.34 -2.42
N GLN A 133 -11.42 4.00 -3.36
CA GLN A 133 -10.47 5.08 -3.04
C GLN A 133 -11.16 6.28 -2.37
N TRP A 134 -12.47 6.41 -2.57
CA TRP A 134 -13.29 7.51 -2.04
C TRP A 134 -13.91 7.19 -0.69
N GLN A 135 -13.67 5.99 -0.13
CA GLN A 135 -14.12 5.65 1.21
C GLN A 135 -13.46 6.62 2.21
N PRO A 136 -14.23 7.33 3.05
CA PRO A 136 -13.68 8.06 4.18
C PRO A 136 -12.91 7.11 5.09
N SER A 137 -11.62 7.35 5.24
CA SER A 137 -10.69 6.55 6.02
C SER A 137 -9.52 7.45 6.40
N LEU A 138 -9.46 7.89 7.65
CA LEU A 138 -8.34 8.70 8.13
C LEU A 138 -7.10 7.82 8.23
N PHE A 139 -6.00 8.28 7.65
CA PHE A 139 -4.68 7.69 7.84
C PHE A 139 -3.60 8.73 7.63
N GLN A 140 -2.47 8.51 8.28
CA GLN A 140 -1.30 9.37 8.23
C GLN A 140 -0.19 8.70 7.42
N VAL A 141 0.56 9.50 6.66
CA VAL A 141 1.84 9.06 6.06
C VAL A 141 2.89 10.12 6.36
N ASN A 142 3.84 9.75 7.22
CA ASN A 142 4.84 10.67 7.75
C ASN A 142 4.18 11.87 8.45
N ALA A 143 4.32 13.07 7.89
CA ALA A 143 3.78 14.30 8.46
C ALA A 143 2.43 14.73 7.87
N TYR A 144 1.82 13.93 6.99
CA TYR A 144 0.61 14.30 6.27
C TYR A 144 -0.56 13.38 6.64
N ASP A 145 -1.70 13.99 6.95
CA ASP A 145 -2.97 13.31 7.16
C ASP A 145 -3.78 13.27 5.87
N TYR A 146 -4.46 12.15 5.64
CA TYR A 146 -5.34 11.94 4.49
C TYR A 146 -6.71 11.47 4.96
N SER A 147 -7.75 12.07 4.39
CA SER A 147 -9.16 11.73 4.63
C SER A 147 -9.64 10.50 3.86
N CYS A 148 -8.97 10.18 2.75
CA CYS A 148 -9.23 9.00 1.92
C CYS A 148 -8.03 8.70 1.01
N ALA A 149 -8.04 7.54 0.37
CA ALA A 149 -6.93 7.12 -0.49
C ALA A 149 -6.85 7.91 -1.82
N GLU A 150 -7.96 8.46 -2.31
CA GLU A 150 -7.95 9.40 -3.46
C GLU A 150 -7.14 10.67 -3.14
N GLN A 151 -7.29 11.22 -1.92
CA GLN A 151 -6.52 12.39 -1.50
C GLN A 151 -5.03 12.11 -1.56
N TYR A 152 -4.60 10.97 -1.01
CA TYR A 152 -3.21 10.52 -1.08
C TYR A 152 -2.73 10.37 -2.52
N MET A 153 -3.50 9.67 -3.36
CA MET A 153 -3.13 9.43 -4.76
C MET A 153 -2.94 10.73 -5.55
N MET A 154 -3.85 11.70 -5.38
CA MET A 154 -3.80 12.97 -6.10
C MET A 154 -2.72 13.90 -5.53
N ALA A 155 -2.50 13.93 -4.21
CA ALA A 155 -1.42 14.69 -3.59
C ALA A 155 -0.04 14.15 -4.02
N GLU A 156 0.14 12.83 -4.04
CA GLU A 156 1.37 12.20 -4.53
C GLU A 156 1.61 12.47 -6.02
N LYS A 157 0.53 12.57 -6.81
CA LYS A 157 0.61 12.99 -8.21
C LYS A 157 1.08 14.44 -8.32
N ALA A 158 0.52 15.37 -7.55
CA ALA A 158 0.93 16.78 -7.57
C ALA A 158 2.41 16.93 -7.16
N ARG A 159 2.82 16.28 -6.08
CA ARG A 159 4.22 16.24 -5.63
C ARG A 159 5.18 15.64 -6.65
N LEU A 160 4.77 14.57 -7.35
CA LEU A 160 5.58 13.93 -8.39
C LEU A 160 5.92 14.90 -9.53
N PHE A 161 4.99 15.78 -9.90
CA PHE A 161 5.18 16.76 -10.97
C PHE A 161 5.53 18.17 -10.45
N GLY A 162 5.86 18.29 -9.17
CA GLY A 162 6.30 19.53 -8.54
C GLY A 162 5.23 20.61 -8.43
N ASP A 163 3.95 20.25 -8.50
CA ASP A 163 2.84 21.20 -8.47
C ASP A 163 2.34 21.45 -7.04
N LYS A 164 3.05 22.31 -6.30
CA LYS A 164 2.74 22.61 -4.89
C LYS A 164 1.39 23.31 -4.69
N GLU A 165 0.96 24.16 -5.63
CA GLU A 165 -0.33 24.85 -5.54
C GLU A 165 -1.48 23.83 -5.58
N VAL A 166 -1.47 22.93 -6.57
CA VAL A 166 -2.49 21.88 -6.69
C VAL A 166 -2.40 20.88 -5.54
N GLU A 167 -1.18 20.56 -5.06
CA GLU A 167 -1.01 19.74 -3.85
C GLU A 167 -1.73 20.37 -2.65
N GLU A 168 -1.50 21.67 -2.39
CA GLU A 168 -2.12 22.39 -1.28
C GLU A 168 -3.65 22.42 -1.40
N GLU A 169 -4.19 22.68 -2.60
CA GLU A 169 -5.63 22.61 -2.86
C GLU A 169 -6.21 21.21 -2.59
N ILE A 170 -5.50 20.14 -2.98
CA ILE A 170 -5.90 18.75 -2.72
C ILE A 170 -5.88 18.42 -1.22
N MET A 171 -4.84 18.87 -0.51
CA MET A 171 -4.70 18.60 0.92
C MET A 171 -5.75 19.36 1.76
N ASN A 172 -6.22 20.51 1.28
CA ASN A 172 -7.19 21.36 1.99
C ASN A 172 -8.67 21.06 1.67
N THR A 173 -8.98 20.12 0.79
CA THR A 173 -10.38 19.73 0.50
C THR A 173 -10.75 18.39 1.14
N PRO A 174 -11.99 18.24 1.66
CA PRO A 174 -12.51 16.95 2.12
C PRO A 174 -13.30 16.19 1.03
N ASP A 175 -13.50 16.76 -0.18
CA ASP A 175 -14.33 16.17 -1.24
C ASP A 175 -13.49 15.34 -2.23
N PRO A 176 -13.65 13.99 -2.25
CA PRO A 176 -12.93 13.12 -3.20
C PRO A 176 -13.19 13.46 -4.66
N LYS A 177 -14.38 13.98 -4.99
CA LYS A 177 -14.70 14.39 -6.36
C LYS A 177 -13.86 15.60 -6.76
N LEU A 178 -13.68 16.56 -5.86
CA LEU A 178 -12.83 17.72 -6.08
C LEU A 178 -11.35 17.32 -6.12
N MET A 179 -10.88 16.46 -5.22
CA MET A 179 -9.50 15.92 -5.25
C MET A 179 -9.17 15.31 -6.63
N LYS A 180 -10.07 14.47 -7.16
CA LYS A 180 -9.92 13.87 -8.49
C LYS A 180 -9.91 14.91 -9.61
N ALA A 181 -10.74 15.95 -9.50
CA ALA A 181 -10.78 17.04 -10.49
C ALA A 181 -9.48 17.87 -10.46
N LEU A 182 -8.95 18.17 -9.28
CA LEU A 182 -7.68 18.86 -9.08
C LEU A 182 -6.50 18.03 -9.58
N GLY A 183 -6.49 16.73 -9.31
CA GLY A 183 -5.47 15.82 -9.83
C GLY A 183 -5.41 15.71 -11.36
N ARG A 184 -6.49 16.07 -12.07
CA ARG A 184 -6.49 16.22 -13.54
C ARG A 184 -5.86 17.52 -14.03
N LYS A 185 -5.74 18.53 -13.16
CA LYS A 185 -5.18 19.86 -13.45
C LYS A 185 -3.70 19.99 -13.08
N VAL A 186 -3.08 18.97 -12.49
CA VAL A 186 -1.66 18.96 -12.14
C VAL A 186 -0.80 19.38 -13.34
N ARG A 187 -0.02 20.43 -13.15
CA ARG A 187 0.92 20.99 -14.13
C ARG A 187 2.09 20.03 -14.37
N ASN A 188 2.74 20.18 -15.52
CA ASN A 188 3.91 19.36 -15.92
C ASN A 188 3.64 17.84 -15.94
N PHE A 189 2.37 17.44 -16.09
CA PHE A 189 1.99 16.03 -16.11
C PHE A 189 2.61 15.30 -17.31
N ASP A 190 3.38 14.26 -17.01
CA ASP A 190 3.90 13.31 -17.99
C ASP A 190 3.22 11.94 -17.81
N PRO A 191 2.44 11.47 -18.79
CA PRO A 191 1.75 10.17 -18.70
C PRO A 191 2.71 8.99 -18.63
N GLN A 192 3.90 9.06 -19.24
CA GLN A 192 4.89 7.97 -19.20
C GLN A 192 5.52 7.86 -17.81
N VAL A 193 5.80 8.99 -17.17
CA VAL A 193 6.25 9.01 -15.77
C VAL A 193 5.14 8.50 -14.86
N TRP A 194 3.90 8.97 -15.06
CA TRP A 194 2.76 8.52 -14.26
C TRP A 194 2.51 7.03 -14.39
N ASP A 195 2.55 6.48 -15.60
CA ASP A 195 2.30 5.05 -15.84
C ASP A 195 3.31 4.14 -15.15
N LYS A 196 4.55 4.60 -14.95
CA LYS A 196 5.60 3.88 -14.21
C LYS A 196 5.32 3.82 -12.70
N VAL A 197 4.69 4.83 -12.12
CA VAL A 197 4.64 4.99 -10.64
C VAL A 197 3.24 4.93 -10.03
N LYS A 198 2.19 5.18 -10.81
CA LYS A 198 0.81 5.30 -10.31
C LYS A 198 0.35 4.07 -9.53
N TYR A 199 0.75 2.89 -9.98
CA TYR A 199 0.38 1.63 -9.34
C TYR A 199 1.01 1.52 -7.95
N SER A 200 2.30 1.82 -7.84
CA SER A 200 3.02 1.86 -6.56
C SER A 200 2.46 2.92 -5.61
N ILE A 201 2.08 4.11 -6.11
CA ILE A 201 1.39 5.11 -5.29
C ILE A 201 0.08 4.54 -4.73
N VAL A 202 -0.75 3.90 -5.55
CA VAL A 202 -2.01 3.30 -5.08
C VAL A 202 -1.76 2.14 -4.10
N LEU A 203 -0.75 1.30 -4.32
CA LEU A 203 -0.33 0.27 -3.36
C LEU A 203 0.05 0.88 -2.01
N ASN A 204 0.93 1.87 -2.01
CA ASN A 204 1.43 2.53 -0.81
C ASN A 204 0.27 3.19 -0.03
N GLY A 205 -0.58 3.97 -0.70
CA GLY A 205 -1.72 4.62 -0.06
C GLY A 205 -2.72 3.63 0.55
N ASN A 206 -3.04 2.55 -0.17
CA ASN A 206 -3.92 1.51 0.37
C ASN A 206 -3.26 0.75 1.53
N TYR A 207 -1.96 0.47 1.48
CA TYR A 207 -1.26 -0.12 2.62
C TYR A 207 -1.42 0.74 3.88
N TYR A 208 -1.09 2.04 3.81
CA TYR A 208 -1.22 2.94 4.95
C TYR A 208 -2.67 3.06 5.44
N LYS A 209 -3.63 3.16 4.52
CA LYS A 209 -5.06 3.16 4.83
C LYS A 209 -5.45 1.92 5.64
N PHE A 210 -5.18 0.72 5.12
CA PHE A 210 -5.67 -0.50 5.74
C PHE A 210 -4.92 -0.83 7.04
N THR A 211 -3.61 -0.57 7.15
CA THR A 211 -2.88 -0.84 8.39
C THR A 211 -3.29 0.08 9.55
N GLN A 212 -3.83 1.26 9.27
CA GLN A 212 -4.30 2.22 10.28
C GLN A 212 -5.80 2.12 10.57
N ASN A 213 -6.57 1.39 9.76
CA ASN A 213 -8.01 1.22 9.93
C ASN A 213 -8.35 -0.25 10.18
N LYS A 214 -8.32 -0.68 11.44
CA LYS A 214 -8.37 -2.10 11.84
C LYS A 214 -9.59 -2.85 11.28
N GLU A 215 -10.79 -2.30 11.37
CA GLU A 215 -12.00 -2.98 10.86
C GLU A 215 -11.94 -3.17 9.34
N MET A 216 -11.45 -2.17 8.60
CA MET A 216 -11.25 -2.26 7.16
C MET A 216 -10.15 -3.28 6.81
N MET A 217 -9.08 -3.34 7.62
CA MET A 217 -8.02 -4.34 7.48
C MET A 217 -8.56 -5.75 7.64
N ASP A 218 -9.34 -5.99 8.70
CA ASP A 218 -9.96 -7.27 9.00
C ASP A 218 -10.90 -7.68 7.87
N PHE A 219 -11.70 -6.73 7.34
CA PHE A 219 -12.56 -6.98 6.19
C PHE A 219 -11.75 -7.35 4.93
N LEU A 220 -10.68 -6.61 4.61
CA LEU A 220 -9.78 -6.93 3.49
C LEU A 220 -9.20 -8.34 3.62
N LEU A 221 -8.72 -8.72 4.80
CA LEU A 221 -8.17 -10.05 5.08
C LEU A 221 -9.24 -11.15 4.95
N SER A 222 -10.47 -10.88 5.40
CA SER A 222 -11.61 -11.83 5.34
C SER A 222 -12.00 -12.22 3.91
N THR A 223 -11.62 -11.42 2.92
CA THR A 223 -11.88 -11.75 1.50
C THR A 223 -11.15 -13.01 1.05
N GLY A 224 -10.10 -13.44 1.77
CA GLY A 224 -9.36 -14.67 1.49
C GLY A 224 -8.65 -14.59 0.15
N ASP A 225 -8.90 -15.56 -0.73
CA ASP A 225 -8.31 -15.63 -2.08
C ASP A 225 -9.26 -15.12 -3.18
N LYS A 226 -10.37 -14.46 -2.81
CA LYS A 226 -11.29 -13.87 -3.80
C LYS A 226 -10.59 -12.77 -4.57
N ILE A 227 -10.92 -12.64 -5.85
CA ILE A 227 -10.48 -11.53 -6.69
C ILE A 227 -11.31 -10.31 -6.33
N LEU A 228 -10.64 -9.21 -5.99
CA LEU A 228 -11.28 -7.93 -5.74
C LEU A 228 -11.48 -7.23 -7.08
N VAL A 229 -12.71 -6.77 -7.33
CA VAL A 229 -13.09 -6.24 -8.65
C VAL A 229 -13.72 -4.87 -8.50
N GLU A 230 -13.04 -3.84 -9.00
CA GLU A 230 -13.63 -2.50 -9.10
C GLU A 230 -14.63 -2.49 -10.27
N ALA A 231 -15.90 -2.72 -9.94
CA ALA A 231 -17.03 -2.79 -10.84
C ALA A 231 -17.57 -1.40 -11.24
N SER A 232 -16.64 -0.51 -11.61
CA SER A 232 -16.96 0.80 -12.15
C SER A 232 -17.28 0.69 -13.65
N PRO A 233 -18.49 1.07 -14.10
CA PRO A 233 -18.83 1.07 -15.53
C PRO A 233 -18.11 2.17 -16.32
N LEU A 234 -17.48 3.13 -15.64
CA LEU A 234 -16.88 4.34 -16.23
C LEU A 234 -15.34 4.31 -16.23
N ASP A 235 -14.72 3.35 -15.54
CA ASP A 235 -13.27 3.27 -15.38
C ASP A 235 -12.71 1.99 -16.01
N THR A 236 -11.85 2.14 -17.01
CA THR A 236 -11.17 1.03 -17.71
C THR A 236 -9.69 0.88 -17.32
N ILE A 237 -9.19 1.72 -16.41
CA ILE A 237 -7.82 1.64 -15.90
C ILE A 237 -7.85 0.98 -14.53
N TRP A 238 -8.51 1.60 -13.56
CA TRP A 238 -8.60 1.09 -12.20
C TRP A 238 -9.71 0.04 -12.07
N GLY A 239 -10.80 0.22 -12.83
CA GLY A 239 -11.93 -0.70 -12.89
C GLY A 239 -11.95 -1.64 -14.09
N ILE A 240 -13.00 -2.47 -14.15
CA ILE A 240 -13.27 -3.41 -15.25
C ILE A 240 -14.09 -2.81 -16.39
N GLY A 241 -14.53 -1.56 -16.25
CA GLY A 241 -15.41 -0.89 -17.20
C GLY A 241 -16.80 -1.53 -17.27
N LEU A 242 -17.28 -2.22 -16.23
CA LEU A 242 -18.60 -2.87 -16.16
C LEU A 242 -19.14 -2.74 -14.74
N GLY A 243 -20.46 -2.57 -14.60
CA GLY A 243 -21.14 -2.60 -13.31
C GLY A 243 -21.31 -4.02 -12.78
N LYS A 244 -21.45 -4.18 -11.45
CA LYS A 244 -21.53 -5.50 -10.79
C LYS A 244 -22.70 -6.36 -11.28
N ASP A 245 -23.81 -5.73 -11.69
CA ASP A 245 -25.02 -6.42 -12.14
C ASP A 245 -24.94 -6.85 -13.62
N ASN A 246 -23.86 -6.52 -14.32
CA ASN A 246 -23.65 -6.96 -15.69
C ASN A 246 -23.09 -8.40 -15.69
N GLU A 247 -23.76 -9.32 -16.39
CA GLU A 247 -23.31 -10.73 -16.47
C GLU A 247 -21.85 -10.87 -16.95
N LYS A 248 -21.40 -9.98 -17.85
CA LYS A 248 -20.02 -9.96 -18.36
C LYS A 248 -19.00 -9.60 -17.27
N ALA A 249 -19.39 -8.93 -16.19
CA ALA A 249 -18.52 -8.64 -15.06
C ALA A 249 -18.04 -9.93 -14.35
N HIS A 250 -18.79 -11.02 -14.46
CA HIS A 250 -18.42 -12.31 -13.88
C HIS A 250 -17.51 -13.15 -14.80
N ASN A 251 -17.15 -12.63 -15.98
CA ASN A 251 -16.22 -13.26 -16.90
C ASN A 251 -15.01 -12.33 -17.14
N ILE A 252 -13.86 -12.69 -16.59
CA ILE A 252 -12.61 -11.91 -16.71
C ILE A 252 -12.25 -11.65 -18.17
N ALA A 253 -12.50 -12.60 -19.08
CA ALA A 253 -12.23 -12.43 -20.52
C ALA A 253 -13.13 -11.38 -21.20
N SER A 254 -14.24 -11.00 -20.57
CA SER A 254 -15.17 -9.98 -21.07
C SER A 254 -14.94 -8.59 -20.47
N TRP A 255 -13.99 -8.45 -19.55
CA TRP A 255 -13.66 -7.16 -18.95
C TRP A 255 -13.07 -6.22 -19.99
N ARG A 256 -13.53 -4.95 -19.94
CA ARG A 256 -13.07 -3.89 -20.83
C ARG A 256 -11.94 -3.05 -20.22
N GLY A 257 -11.77 -3.19 -18.90
CA GLY A 257 -10.78 -2.47 -18.11
C GLY A 257 -9.78 -3.38 -17.43
N LYS A 258 -8.72 -2.78 -16.90
CA LYS A 258 -7.55 -3.49 -16.36
C LYS A 258 -7.70 -3.95 -14.91
N ASN A 259 -8.72 -3.48 -14.18
CA ASN A 259 -8.94 -3.79 -12.76
C ASN A 259 -7.72 -3.49 -11.86
N LEU A 260 -6.94 -2.46 -12.16
CA LEU A 260 -5.70 -2.19 -11.42
C LEU A 260 -5.95 -1.96 -9.92
N LEU A 261 -7.08 -1.37 -9.52
CA LEU A 261 -7.33 -1.13 -8.10
C LEU A 261 -7.61 -2.44 -7.36
N GLY A 262 -8.44 -3.30 -7.95
CA GLY A 262 -8.70 -4.63 -7.40
C GLY A 262 -7.43 -5.45 -7.23
N PHE A 263 -6.54 -5.43 -8.21
CA PHE A 263 -5.24 -6.10 -8.14
C PHE A 263 -4.30 -5.47 -7.10
N ALA A 264 -4.24 -4.14 -7.01
CA ALA A 264 -3.44 -3.46 -6.00
C ALA A 264 -3.90 -3.84 -4.57
N LEU A 265 -5.21 -3.86 -4.33
CA LEU A 265 -5.77 -4.27 -3.03
C LEU A 265 -5.47 -5.73 -2.70
N MET A 266 -5.41 -6.62 -3.70
CA MET A 266 -4.99 -8.02 -3.48
C MET A 266 -3.51 -8.12 -3.09
N GLU A 267 -2.64 -7.32 -3.69
CA GLU A 267 -1.22 -7.24 -3.27
C GLU A 267 -1.09 -6.70 -1.85
N VAL A 268 -1.81 -5.62 -1.52
CA VAL A 268 -1.86 -5.06 -0.15
C VAL A 268 -2.35 -6.11 0.85
N ARG A 269 -3.42 -6.85 0.51
CA ARG A 269 -3.94 -7.94 1.34
C ARG A 269 -2.89 -9.02 1.60
N ASP A 270 -2.17 -9.44 0.56
CA ASP A 270 -1.14 -10.47 0.71
C ASP A 270 0.01 -10.00 1.59
N GLU A 271 0.42 -8.74 1.44
CA GLU A 271 1.47 -8.15 2.25
C GLU A 271 1.04 -7.98 3.70
N ILE A 272 -0.15 -7.42 3.97
CA ILE A 272 -0.70 -7.31 5.32
C ILE A 272 -0.84 -8.69 5.95
N ARG A 273 -1.36 -9.69 5.22
CA ARG A 273 -1.47 -11.07 5.72
C ARG A 273 -0.11 -11.61 6.18
N LYS A 274 0.95 -11.36 5.40
CA LYS A 274 2.33 -11.77 5.72
C LYS A 274 2.86 -11.04 6.96
N LEU A 275 2.74 -9.71 7.01
CA LEU A 275 3.32 -8.88 8.07
C LEU A 275 2.58 -9.03 9.41
N TYR A 276 1.25 -9.18 9.36
CA TYR A 276 0.40 -9.20 10.54
C TYR A 276 0.07 -10.62 11.04
N GLN A 277 0.56 -11.67 10.38
CA GLN A 277 0.28 -13.07 10.73
C GLN A 277 0.55 -13.39 12.22
N ASN A 278 1.63 -12.82 12.76
CA ASN A 278 2.15 -13.16 14.09
C ASN A 278 1.98 -12.03 15.12
N VAL A 279 1.13 -11.02 14.86
CA VAL A 279 0.92 -9.92 15.83
C VAL A 279 0.30 -10.37 17.14
N HIS A 280 -0.45 -11.49 17.12
CA HIS A 280 -1.01 -12.11 18.31
C HIS A 280 0.05 -12.66 19.28
N LEU A 281 1.32 -12.79 18.84
CA LEU A 281 2.44 -13.19 19.70
C LEU A 281 3.10 -11.99 20.41
N LEU A 282 2.83 -10.76 19.96
CA LEU A 282 3.31 -9.55 20.62
C LEU A 282 2.53 -9.35 21.92
N LYS A 283 3.23 -8.95 22.99
CA LYS A 283 2.56 -8.57 24.24
C LYS A 283 1.69 -7.34 23.98
N LYS A 284 0.48 -7.32 24.57
CA LYS A 284 -0.38 -6.13 24.59
C LYS A 284 0.21 -5.05 25.47
#